data_AF-A0A177WTX0-F1
#
_entry.id   AF-A0A177WTX0-F1
#
_cell.length_a   1.000
_cell.length_b   1.000
_cell.length_c   1.000
_cell.angle_alpha   90.00
_cell.angle_beta   90.00
_cell.angle_gamma   90.00
#
_symmetry.space_group_name_H-M   'P 1'
#
loop_
_entity.id
_entity.type
_entity.pdbx_description
1 polymer ?
#
loop_
_entity_poly.entity_id
_entity_poly.type
_entity_poly.pdbx_seq_one_letter_code
_entity_poly.pdbx_strand_id
1 'polypeptide(L)'
;MPVKEQAQQQFELGLQTHIPESNVGYKMLLKMGYQKGESLGTSENGLVEPIQVAIKANKSGLGTEDEVATKRKRTDAEALQIDQEQTHARNSFRSKMNEQFDLKRIESDLKKARMSVMTMDERAKVPYHAYWPVQKETCVELKDEEFDRVLTDPDQPNLCDVETPESIFDGLDIHERLRLVNEYLRTQYYYCLWCGSVYADYDDLIAQCPGDTFQCHENE
;
A
#
# COMPACT_ATOMS: atom_id res chain seq x y z
N MET A 1 33.71 -10.66 39.05
CA MET A 1 33.68 -9.66 37.97
C MET A 1 34.88 -9.87 37.06
N PRO A 2 34.77 -9.61 35.75
CA PRO A 2 35.91 -9.64 34.84
C PRO A 2 36.94 -8.55 35.19
N VAL A 3 38.24 -8.89 35.09
CA VAL A 3 39.38 -8.05 35.51
C VAL A 3 39.37 -6.65 34.87
N LYS A 4 38.86 -6.53 33.64
CA LYS A 4 38.77 -5.25 32.91
C LYS A 4 37.79 -4.27 33.55
N GLU A 5 36.64 -4.74 34.02
CA GLU A 5 35.62 -3.90 34.66
C GLU A 5 36.10 -3.42 36.04
N GLN A 6 36.82 -4.27 36.77
CA GLN A 6 37.42 -3.89 38.05
C GLN A 6 38.48 -2.79 37.88
N ALA A 7 39.32 -2.88 36.85
CA ALA A 7 40.31 -1.86 36.54
C ALA A 7 39.67 -0.52 36.14
N GLN A 8 38.57 -0.54 35.38
CA GLN A 8 37.82 0.67 35.02
C GLN A 8 37.19 1.33 36.25
N GLN A 9 36.56 0.56 37.12
CA GLN A 9 35.98 1.09 38.36
C GLN A 9 37.05 1.68 39.28
N GLN A 10 38.19 1.00 39.44
CA GLN A 10 39.29 1.53 40.24
C GLN A 10 39.87 2.83 39.66
N PHE A 11 39.92 2.94 38.33
CA PHE A 11 40.34 4.15 37.64
C PHE A 11 39.34 5.30 37.83
N GLU A 12 38.03 5.06 37.66
CA GLU A 12 36.97 6.04 37.88
C GLU A 12 36.96 6.54 39.33
N LEU A 13 37.08 5.63 40.30
CA LEU A 13 37.22 5.97 41.71
C LEU A 13 38.48 6.82 41.96
N GLY A 14 39.58 6.51 41.29
CA GLY A 14 40.82 7.28 41.33
C GLY A 14 40.67 8.71 40.76
N LEU A 15 39.88 8.88 39.69
CA LEU A 15 39.61 10.21 39.12
C LEU A 15 38.71 11.06 40.03
N GLN A 16 37.72 10.44 40.68
CA GLN A 16 36.77 11.16 41.53
C GLN A 16 37.35 11.53 42.90
N THR A 17 38.39 10.85 43.35
CA THR A 17 39.00 11.10 44.67
C THR A 17 40.01 12.23 44.61
N HIS A 18 39.69 13.36 45.25
CA HIS A 18 40.66 14.45 45.44
C HIS A 18 41.85 13.99 46.32
N ILE A 19 43.01 14.60 46.09
CA ILE A 19 44.21 14.33 46.89
C ILE A 19 43.93 14.71 48.35
N PRO A 20 44.18 13.83 49.35
CA PRO A 20 43.86 14.11 50.74
C PRO A 20 44.74 15.22 51.32
N GLU A 21 44.18 16.02 52.24
CA GLU A 21 44.89 17.16 52.85
C GLU A 21 46.13 16.77 53.67
N SER A 22 46.21 15.51 54.10
CA SER A 22 47.39 14.95 54.77
C SER A 22 48.61 14.84 53.84
N ASN A 23 48.39 14.73 52.53
CA ASN A 23 49.43 14.55 51.52
C ASN A 23 50.39 15.76 51.50
N VAL A 24 51.69 15.48 51.52
CA VAL A 24 52.75 16.49 51.47
C VAL A 24 52.60 17.39 50.23
N GLY A 25 52.22 16.82 49.08
CA GLY A 25 52.01 17.57 47.85
C GLY A 25 50.87 18.58 47.96
N TYR A 26 49.75 18.19 48.58
CA TYR A 26 48.62 19.10 48.81
C TYR A 26 49.00 20.25 49.75
N LYS A 27 49.74 19.95 50.83
CA LYS A 27 50.28 20.97 51.74
C LYS A 27 51.26 21.94 51.05
N MET A 28 52.06 21.43 50.12
CA MET A 28 52.98 22.25 49.33
C MET A 28 52.21 23.15 48.35
N LEU A 29 51.18 22.63 47.68
CA LEU A 29 50.32 23.40 46.78
C LEU A 29 49.64 24.57 47.50
N LEU A 30 49.05 24.32 48.67
CA LEU A 30 48.43 25.36 49.50
C LEU A 30 49.42 26.48 49.87
N LYS A 31 50.67 26.12 50.22
CA LYS A 31 51.73 27.10 50.54
C LYS A 31 52.18 27.92 49.34
N MET A 32 52.00 27.40 48.13
CA MET A 32 52.32 28.09 46.87
C MET A 32 51.13 28.92 46.34
N GLY A 33 50.04 29.02 47.09
CA GLY A 33 48.88 29.85 46.75
C GLY A 33 47.75 29.12 46.02
N TYR A 34 47.78 27.79 45.93
CA TYR A 34 46.66 27.02 45.40
C TYR A 34 45.43 27.12 46.31
N GLN A 35 44.26 27.40 45.75
CA GLN A 35 42.98 27.33 46.46
C GLN A 35 42.17 26.11 45.99
N LYS A 36 41.45 25.47 46.93
CA LYS A 36 40.69 24.25 46.64
C LYS A 36 39.60 24.53 45.60
N GLY A 37 39.71 23.88 44.44
CA GLY A 37 38.76 24.01 43.33
C GLY A 37 39.13 25.06 42.29
N GLU A 38 40.25 25.76 42.46
CA GLU A 38 40.78 26.70 41.47
C GLU A 38 41.68 26.00 40.45
N SER A 39 41.75 26.54 39.24
CA SER A 39 42.67 26.06 38.21
C SER A 39 44.08 26.61 38.44
N LEU A 40 45.10 25.88 37.99
CA LEU A 40 46.49 26.34 38.07
C LEU A 40 46.83 27.18 36.83
N GLY A 41 47.43 28.36 37.02
CA GLY A 41 47.96 29.21 35.95
C GLY A 41 47.71 30.70 36.15
N THR A 42 48.39 31.56 35.38
CA THR A 42 48.24 33.03 35.44
C THR A 42 46.88 33.51 34.92
N SER A 43 46.24 32.71 34.08
CA SER A 43 44.87 32.92 33.63
C SER A 43 44.04 31.79 34.21
N GLU A 44 42.90 32.10 34.83
CA GLU A 44 41.99 31.15 35.50
C GLU A 44 41.34 30.11 34.54
N ASN A 45 41.88 29.95 33.32
CA ASN A 45 41.41 29.07 32.26
C ASN A 45 42.04 27.67 32.29
N GLY A 46 42.73 27.29 33.37
CA GLY A 46 43.32 25.96 33.50
C GLY A 46 42.26 24.87 33.74
N LEU A 47 42.62 23.61 33.48
CA LEU A 47 41.77 22.47 33.80
C LEU A 47 41.71 22.25 35.33
N VAL A 48 40.50 22.25 35.89
CA VAL A 48 40.25 21.92 37.30
C VAL A 48 40.13 20.42 37.50
N GLU A 49 39.61 19.71 36.49
CA GLU A 49 39.39 18.27 36.52
C GLU A 49 40.50 17.50 35.79
N PRO A 50 40.83 16.28 36.23
CA PRO A 50 41.79 15.42 35.54
C PRO A 50 41.33 15.09 34.11
N ILE A 51 42.28 14.97 33.18
CA ILE A 51 42.01 14.58 31.79
C ILE A 51 41.44 13.16 31.76
N GLN A 52 40.30 13.00 31.09
CA GLN A 52 39.67 11.70 30.91
C GLN A 52 40.45 10.83 29.94
N VAL A 53 40.64 9.55 30.29
CA VAL A 53 41.30 8.56 29.43
C VAL A 53 40.27 7.52 28.98
N ALA A 54 40.06 7.40 27.67
CA ALA A 54 39.20 6.37 27.10
C ALA A 54 39.96 5.04 27.00
N ILE A 55 39.66 4.09 27.89
CA ILE A 55 40.26 2.75 27.85
C ILE A 55 39.57 1.92 26.76
N LYS A 56 40.31 1.61 25.69
CA LYS A 56 39.81 0.76 24.60
C LYS A 56 39.65 -0.69 25.07
N ALA A 57 38.42 -1.21 25.04
CA ALA A 57 38.13 -2.59 25.44
C ALA A 57 38.47 -3.63 24.36
N ASN A 58 38.44 -3.19 23.09
CA ASN A 58 38.61 -4.02 21.89
C ASN A 58 40.09 -4.18 21.51
N LYS A 59 40.43 -5.32 20.89
CA LYS A 59 41.77 -5.59 20.33
C LYS A 59 41.94 -5.10 18.88
N SER A 60 40.95 -4.37 18.35
CA SER A 60 40.99 -3.82 17.00
C SER A 60 42.06 -2.72 16.89
N GLY A 61 42.53 -2.41 15.67
CA GLY A 61 43.44 -1.28 15.45
C GLY A 61 42.79 0.05 15.80
N LEU A 62 43.58 1.05 16.20
CA LEU A 62 43.09 2.43 16.30
C LEU A 62 42.64 2.89 14.90
N GLY A 63 41.42 3.42 14.77
CA GLY A 63 40.84 3.86 13.49
C GLY A 63 40.05 2.82 12.69
N THR A 64 40.05 1.54 13.06
CA THR A 64 39.32 0.49 12.30
C THR A 64 37.82 0.43 12.61
N GLU A 65 37.39 0.99 13.76
CA GLU A 65 36.00 0.89 14.23
C GLU A 65 35.05 1.72 13.35
N ASP A 66 35.49 2.89 12.90
CA ASP A 66 34.73 3.75 12.00
C ASP A 66 34.55 3.12 10.60
N GLU A 67 35.58 2.45 10.09
CA GLU A 67 35.51 1.78 8.79
C GLU A 67 34.58 0.55 8.82
N VAL A 68 34.62 -0.24 9.90
CA VAL A 68 33.70 -1.38 10.06
C VAL A 68 32.26 -0.90 10.26
N ALA A 69 32.04 0.16 11.04
CA ALA A 69 30.71 0.73 11.24
C ALA A 69 30.12 1.31 9.95
N THR A 70 30.92 2.00 9.14
CA THR A 70 30.48 2.54 7.85
C THR A 70 30.19 1.44 6.82
N LYS A 71 31.00 0.38 6.77
CA LYS A 71 30.74 -0.80 5.92
C LYS A 71 29.43 -1.51 6.29
N ARG A 72 29.18 -1.73 7.58
CA ARG A 72 27.91 -2.32 8.06
C ARG A 72 26.69 -1.48 7.69
N LYS A 73 26.76 -0.16 7.91
CA LYS A 73 25.68 0.76 7.50
C LYS A 73 25.39 0.69 6.00
N ARG A 74 26.41 0.53 5.16
CA ARG A 74 26.23 0.37 3.70
C ARG A 74 25.54 -0.94 3.35
N THR A 75 25.97 -2.06 3.93
CA THR A 75 25.35 -3.36 3.68
C THR A 75 23.90 -3.42 4.17
N ASP A 76 23.63 -2.81 5.32
CA ASP A 76 22.27 -2.74 5.88
C ASP A 76 21.37 -1.86 5.01
N ALA A 77 21.88 -0.72 4.52
CA ALA A 77 21.16 0.15 3.60
C ALA A 77 20.88 -0.54 2.25
N GLU A 78 21.84 -1.30 1.72
CA GLU A 78 21.69 -2.09 0.50
C GLU A 78 20.65 -3.21 0.69
N ALA A 79 20.68 -3.92 1.81
CA ALA A 79 19.67 -4.93 2.15
C ALA A 79 18.26 -4.33 2.27
N LEU A 80 18.13 -3.15 2.87
CA LEU A 80 16.86 -2.43 2.96
C LEU A 80 16.35 -1.99 1.58
N GLN A 81 17.23 -1.56 0.68
CA GLN A 81 16.84 -1.21 -0.69
C GLN A 81 16.32 -2.44 -1.46
N ILE A 82 16.99 -3.58 -1.33
CA ILE A 82 16.55 -4.84 -1.95
C ILE A 82 15.17 -5.26 -1.43
N ASP A 83 14.94 -5.17 -0.12
CA ASP A 83 13.62 -5.48 0.48
C ASP A 83 12.53 -4.52 -0.01
N GLN A 84 12.82 -3.22 -0.08
CA GLN A 84 11.91 -2.22 -0.64
C GLN A 84 11.58 -2.51 -2.11
N GLU A 85 12.57 -2.86 -2.92
CA GLU A 85 12.36 -3.18 -4.34
C GLU A 85 11.53 -4.47 -4.50
N GLN A 86 11.81 -5.49 -3.69
CA GLN A 86 11.06 -6.75 -3.70
C GLN A 86 9.61 -6.55 -3.25
N THR A 87 9.37 -5.76 -2.20
CA THR A 87 8.02 -5.44 -1.73
C THR A 87 7.26 -4.60 -2.75
N HIS A 88 7.91 -3.62 -3.39
CA HIS A 88 7.31 -2.84 -4.48
C HIS A 88 6.94 -3.73 -5.68
N ALA A 89 7.85 -4.61 -6.12
CA ALA A 89 7.58 -5.56 -7.20
C ALA A 89 6.40 -6.49 -6.86
N ARG A 90 6.35 -7.01 -5.63
CA ARG A 90 5.24 -7.86 -5.14
C ARG A 90 3.91 -7.10 -5.14
N ASN A 91 3.90 -5.87 -4.66
CA ASN A 91 2.70 -5.04 -4.59
C ASN A 91 2.21 -4.64 -5.99
N SER A 92 3.12 -4.30 -6.91
CA SER A 92 2.82 -4.00 -8.31
C SER A 92 2.18 -5.19 -9.02
N PHE A 93 2.75 -6.39 -8.85
CA PHE A 93 2.18 -7.62 -9.41
C PHE A 93 0.79 -7.92 -8.85
N ARG A 94 0.64 -7.83 -7.51
CA ARG A 94 -0.65 -8.08 -6.84
C ARG A 94 -1.73 -7.10 -7.30
N SER A 95 -1.39 -5.82 -7.47
CA SER A 95 -2.33 -4.80 -7.96
C SER A 95 -2.86 -5.13 -9.35
N LYS A 96 -1.97 -5.52 -10.28
CA LYS A 96 -2.37 -5.89 -11.65
C LYS A 96 -3.24 -7.15 -11.69
N MET A 97 -2.91 -8.15 -10.87
CA MET A 97 -3.72 -9.36 -10.77
C MET A 97 -5.10 -9.04 -10.19
N ASN A 98 -5.18 -8.24 -9.11
CA ASN A 98 -6.45 -7.83 -8.52
C ASN A 98 -7.33 -7.08 -9.52
N GLU A 99 -6.78 -6.13 -10.26
CA GLU A 99 -7.51 -5.38 -11.29
C GLU A 99 -8.12 -6.30 -12.35
N GLN A 100 -7.38 -7.31 -12.82
CA GLN A 100 -7.92 -8.30 -13.76
C GLN A 100 -9.04 -9.15 -13.15
N PHE A 101 -8.92 -9.54 -11.88
CA PHE A 101 -9.98 -10.28 -11.19
C PHE A 101 -11.22 -9.41 -10.97
N ASP A 102 -11.03 -8.13 -10.67
CA ASP A 102 -12.11 -7.16 -10.50
C ASP A 102 -12.88 -6.96 -11.81
N LEU A 103 -12.19 -6.79 -12.94
CA LEU A 103 -12.83 -6.69 -14.25
C LEU A 103 -13.65 -7.93 -14.59
N LYS A 104 -13.09 -9.14 -14.40
CA LYS A 104 -13.81 -10.41 -14.65
C LYS A 104 -15.02 -10.58 -13.73
N ARG A 105 -14.92 -10.12 -12.48
CA ARG A 105 -16.06 -10.12 -11.55
C ARG A 105 -17.17 -9.21 -12.08
N ILE A 106 -16.83 -8.00 -12.51
CA ILE A 106 -17.78 -7.03 -13.06
C ILE A 106 -18.44 -7.56 -14.34
N GLU A 107 -17.69 -8.23 -15.22
CA GLU A 107 -18.25 -8.92 -16.39
C GLU A 107 -19.29 -9.98 -15.98
N SER A 108 -18.96 -10.80 -14.99
CA SER A 108 -19.87 -11.82 -14.45
C SER A 108 -21.14 -11.20 -13.88
N ASP A 109 -20.99 -10.12 -13.10
CA ASP A 109 -22.11 -9.43 -12.47
C ASP A 109 -22.97 -8.70 -13.49
N LEU A 110 -22.38 -8.07 -14.51
CA LEU A 110 -23.10 -7.48 -15.63
C LEU A 110 -23.93 -8.53 -16.35
N LYS A 111 -23.36 -9.71 -16.62
CA LYS A 111 -24.09 -10.80 -17.24
C LYS A 111 -25.29 -11.22 -16.40
N LYS A 112 -25.12 -11.42 -15.08
CA LYS A 112 -26.22 -11.74 -14.16
C LYS A 112 -27.27 -10.62 -14.11
N ALA A 113 -26.85 -9.37 -14.12
CA ALA A 113 -27.73 -8.21 -14.11
C ALA A 113 -28.60 -8.16 -15.37
N ARG A 114 -28.00 -8.30 -16.56
CA ARG A 114 -28.72 -8.36 -17.84
C ARG A 114 -29.72 -9.53 -17.89
N MET A 115 -29.32 -10.71 -17.40
CA MET A 115 -30.23 -11.85 -17.27
C MET A 115 -31.40 -11.58 -16.32
N SER A 116 -31.14 -10.92 -15.19
CA SER A 116 -32.16 -10.55 -14.20
C SER A 116 -33.15 -9.56 -14.80
N VAL A 117 -32.66 -8.55 -15.53
CA VAL A 117 -33.50 -7.59 -16.26
C VAL A 117 -34.43 -8.31 -17.23
N MET A 118 -33.88 -9.14 -18.12
CA MET A 118 -34.69 -9.91 -19.07
C MET A 118 -35.78 -10.72 -18.37
N THR A 119 -35.43 -11.43 -17.29
CA THR A 119 -36.39 -12.25 -16.54
C THR A 119 -37.51 -11.42 -15.88
N MET A 120 -37.18 -10.26 -15.31
CA MET A 120 -38.16 -9.38 -14.66
C MET A 120 -39.03 -8.64 -15.68
N ASP A 121 -38.41 -8.16 -16.77
CA ASP A 121 -39.09 -7.51 -17.88
C ASP A 121 -40.08 -8.47 -18.58
N GLU A 122 -39.71 -9.73 -18.80
CA GLU A 122 -40.60 -10.77 -19.35
C GLU A 122 -41.82 -11.00 -18.45
N ARG A 123 -41.63 -11.05 -17.13
CA ARG A 123 -42.73 -11.16 -16.16
C ARG A 123 -43.64 -9.93 -16.19
N ALA A 124 -43.05 -8.76 -16.37
CA ALA A 124 -43.75 -7.49 -16.53
C ALA A 124 -44.33 -7.29 -17.95
N LYS A 125 -44.07 -8.22 -18.89
CA LYS A 125 -44.46 -8.18 -20.30
C LYS A 125 -43.94 -6.94 -21.04
N VAL A 126 -42.73 -6.50 -20.71
CA VAL A 126 -42.02 -5.46 -21.45
C VAL A 126 -41.46 -6.07 -22.74
N PRO A 127 -41.76 -5.52 -23.93
CA PRO A 127 -41.49 -6.16 -25.21
C PRO A 127 -39.99 -6.23 -25.61
N TYR A 128 -39.19 -5.23 -25.22
CA TYR A 128 -37.73 -5.21 -25.39
C TYR A 128 -37.11 -4.10 -24.55
N HIS A 129 -35.93 -4.34 -23.97
CA HIS A 129 -35.14 -3.31 -23.30
C HIS A 129 -33.67 -3.39 -23.77
N ALA A 130 -33.02 -2.23 -23.97
CA ALA A 130 -31.62 -2.14 -24.41
C ALA A 130 -30.60 -2.81 -23.46
N TYR A 131 -31.03 -3.18 -22.25
CA TYR A 131 -30.21 -3.84 -21.23
C TYR A 131 -30.29 -5.37 -21.30
N TRP A 132 -31.13 -5.91 -22.17
CA TRP A 132 -31.25 -7.36 -22.34
C TRP A 132 -29.93 -7.94 -22.87
N PRO A 133 -29.62 -9.21 -22.55
CA PRO A 133 -28.47 -9.88 -23.14
C PRO A 133 -28.57 -9.84 -24.67
N VAL A 134 -27.47 -9.54 -25.35
CA VAL A 134 -27.40 -9.63 -26.81
C VAL A 134 -27.73 -11.07 -27.22
N GLN A 135 -28.84 -11.26 -27.94
CA GLN A 135 -29.20 -12.57 -28.47
C GLN A 135 -28.20 -12.89 -29.58
N LYS A 136 -27.34 -13.89 -29.37
CA LYS A 136 -26.32 -14.33 -30.34
C LYS A 136 -26.88 -14.69 -31.72
N GLU A 137 -28.19 -14.89 -31.82
CA GLU A 137 -28.90 -15.27 -33.04
C GLU A 137 -28.85 -14.18 -34.14
N THR A 138 -28.54 -12.93 -33.82
CA THR A 138 -28.33 -11.86 -34.83
C THR A 138 -26.88 -11.73 -35.32
N CYS A 139 -25.91 -12.39 -34.67
CA CYS A 139 -24.63 -12.67 -35.31
C CYS A 139 -24.79 -13.99 -36.07
N VAL A 140 -25.29 -13.91 -37.30
CA VAL A 140 -25.19 -15.02 -38.24
C VAL A 140 -23.72 -15.42 -38.27
N GLU A 141 -23.39 -16.62 -37.77
CA GLU A 141 -22.15 -17.29 -38.10
C GLU A 141 -22.22 -17.58 -39.60
N LEU A 142 -21.85 -16.59 -40.40
CA LEU A 142 -21.54 -16.80 -41.81
C LEU A 142 -20.39 -17.79 -41.80
N LYS A 143 -20.65 -19.02 -42.25
CA LYS A 143 -19.61 -20.01 -42.51
C LYS A 143 -18.53 -19.34 -43.35
N ASP A 144 -17.26 -19.54 -42.99
CA ASP A 144 -16.08 -18.83 -43.50
C ASP A 144 -15.99 -18.69 -45.03
N GLU A 145 -16.72 -19.52 -45.79
CA GLU A 145 -16.75 -19.50 -47.26
C GLU A 145 -17.63 -18.40 -47.89
N GLU A 146 -18.53 -17.76 -47.13
CA GLU A 146 -19.43 -16.70 -47.63
C GLU A 146 -19.04 -15.30 -47.15
N PHE A 147 -18.08 -15.18 -46.24
CA PHE A 147 -17.53 -13.90 -45.75
C PHE A 147 -16.68 -13.20 -46.82
N ASP A 148 -15.98 -13.97 -47.66
CA ASP A 148 -15.05 -13.45 -48.67
C ASP A 148 -15.73 -12.90 -49.94
N ARG A 149 -17.06 -13.08 -50.07
CA ARG A 149 -17.84 -12.46 -51.16
C ARG A 149 -18.39 -11.08 -50.82
N VAL A 150 -18.52 -10.76 -49.53
CA VAL A 150 -19.10 -9.50 -49.06
C VAL A 150 -18.06 -8.36 -49.01
N LEU A 151 -16.77 -8.68 -48.96
CA LEU A 151 -15.67 -7.71 -48.95
C LEU A 151 -15.31 -7.12 -50.33
N THR A 152 -15.94 -7.56 -51.42
CA THR A 152 -15.50 -7.23 -52.80
C THR A 152 -16.46 -6.33 -53.58
N ASP A 153 -17.58 -5.92 -52.97
CA ASP A 153 -18.58 -5.07 -53.64
C ASP A 153 -18.69 -3.71 -52.91
N PRO A 154 -18.02 -2.66 -53.41
CA PRO A 154 -17.90 -1.36 -52.72
C PRO A 154 -19.22 -0.57 -52.62
N ASP A 155 -20.29 -1.03 -53.25
CA ASP A 155 -21.62 -0.40 -53.24
C ASP A 155 -22.66 -1.17 -52.39
N GLN A 156 -22.29 -2.25 -51.71
CA GLN A 156 -23.18 -2.92 -50.75
C GLN A 156 -23.09 -2.26 -49.37
N PRO A 157 -24.21 -1.81 -48.77
CA PRO A 157 -24.20 -1.27 -47.42
C PRO A 157 -23.72 -2.37 -46.46
N ASN A 158 -22.69 -2.04 -45.68
CA ASN A 158 -22.15 -2.90 -44.65
C ASN A 158 -23.29 -3.29 -43.70
N LEU A 159 -23.60 -4.57 -43.57
CA LEU A 159 -24.70 -5.07 -42.72
C LEU A 159 -24.47 -4.78 -41.22
N CYS A 160 -23.32 -4.24 -40.85
CA CYS A 160 -23.00 -3.74 -39.51
C CYS A 160 -23.23 -2.22 -39.32
N ASP A 161 -23.56 -1.46 -40.36
CA ASP A 161 -23.87 -0.02 -40.29
C ASP A 161 -25.38 0.25 -40.16
N VAL A 162 -26.09 -0.58 -39.37
CA VAL A 162 -27.39 -0.15 -38.83
C VAL A 162 -27.07 0.58 -37.54
N GLU A 163 -27.15 1.91 -37.56
CA GLU A 163 -27.15 2.76 -36.35
C GLU A 163 -28.39 2.45 -35.50
N THR A 164 -28.41 1.31 -34.80
CA THR A 164 -29.38 1.05 -33.73
C THR A 164 -28.88 1.68 -32.43
N PRO A 165 -29.77 2.18 -31.55
CA PRO A 165 -29.41 2.69 -30.21
C PRO A 165 -28.61 1.71 -29.33
N GLU A 166 -28.54 0.44 -29.73
CA GLU A 166 -27.75 -0.63 -29.12
C GLU A 166 -26.23 -0.34 -29.19
N SER A 167 -25.78 0.43 -30.19
CA SER A 167 -24.38 0.84 -30.37
C SER A 167 -23.85 1.72 -29.22
N ILE A 168 -24.70 2.51 -28.57
CA ILE A 168 -24.27 3.45 -27.54
C ILE A 168 -24.03 2.72 -26.21
N PHE A 169 -24.98 1.88 -25.78
CA PHE A 169 -24.87 1.18 -24.49
C PHE A 169 -23.75 0.15 -24.49
N ASP A 170 -23.64 -0.67 -25.54
CA ASP A 170 -22.55 -1.65 -25.67
C ASP A 170 -21.21 -1.00 -26.08
N GLY A 171 -21.16 0.33 -26.22
CA GLY A 171 -19.94 1.12 -26.35
C GLY A 171 -19.41 1.71 -25.05
N LEU A 172 -20.21 1.73 -23.97
CA LEU A 172 -19.83 2.32 -22.67
C LEU A 172 -18.77 1.49 -21.92
N ASP A 173 -18.15 2.07 -20.90
CA ASP A 173 -17.28 1.30 -20.00
C ASP A 173 -18.09 0.23 -19.25
N ILE A 174 -17.46 -0.90 -18.93
CA ILE A 174 -18.17 -2.02 -18.31
C ILE A 174 -18.75 -1.66 -16.94
N HIS A 175 -18.08 -0.79 -16.18
CA HIS A 175 -18.58 -0.29 -14.90
C HIS A 175 -19.86 0.53 -15.12
N GLU A 176 -19.89 1.38 -16.14
CA GLU A 176 -21.05 2.19 -16.48
C GLU A 176 -22.22 1.33 -16.96
N ARG A 177 -21.95 0.31 -17.77
CA ARG A 177 -22.96 -0.67 -18.17
C ARG A 177 -23.59 -1.36 -16.96
N LEU A 178 -22.78 -1.88 -16.04
CA LEU A 178 -23.29 -2.54 -14.84
C LEU A 178 -24.10 -1.57 -13.98
N ARG A 179 -23.61 -0.34 -13.82
CA ARG A 179 -24.31 0.70 -13.05
C ARG A 179 -25.69 0.99 -13.61
N LEU A 180 -25.81 1.23 -14.92
CA LEU A 180 -27.10 1.53 -15.58
C LEU A 180 -28.09 0.38 -15.47
N VAL A 181 -27.63 -0.86 -15.71
CA VAL A 181 -28.48 -2.06 -15.61
C VAL A 181 -28.95 -2.27 -14.18
N ASN A 182 -28.06 -2.08 -13.20
CA ASN A 182 -28.40 -2.22 -11.79
C ASN A 182 -29.33 -1.10 -11.31
N GLU A 183 -29.13 0.14 -11.75
CA GLU A 183 -30.02 1.26 -11.45
C GLU A 183 -31.44 1.00 -11.98
N TYR A 184 -31.55 0.47 -13.19
CA TYR A 184 -32.84 0.04 -13.75
C TYR A 184 -33.51 -1.04 -12.88
N LEU A 185 -32.78 -2.08 -12.48
CA LEU A 185 -33.30 -3.12 -11.57
C LEU A 185 -33.78 -2.55 -10.23
N ARG A 186 -33.05 -1.59 -9.67
CA ARG A 186 -33.37 -0.97 -8.37
C ARG A 186 -34.53 0.00 -8.45
N THR A 187 -34.71 0.69 -9.57
CA THR A 187 -35.76 1.71 -9.74
C THR A 187 -37.07 1.13 -10.25
N GLN A 188 -37.03 0.19 -11.20
CA GLN A 188 -38.25 -0.38 -11.80
C GLN A 188 -38.79 -1.55 -10.99
N TYR A 189 -37.90 -2.37 -10.43
CA TYR A 189 -38.28 -3.63 -9.80
C TYR A 189 -37.95 -3.69 -8.31
N TYR A 190 -37.39 -2.62 -7.74
CA TYR A 190 -36.87 -2.60 -6.37
C TYR A 190 -36.08 -3.88 -6.07
N TYR A 191 -35.22 -4.30 -7.01
CA TYR A 191 -34.45 -5.54 -6.92
C TYR A 191 -32.97 -5.24 -6.71
N CYS A 192 -32.33 -5.97 -5.80
CA CYS A 192 -30.89 -5.91 -5.63
C CYS A 192 -30.22 -7.16 -6.16
N LEU A 193 -29.29 -6.98 -7.11
CA LEU A 193 -28.50 -8.06 -7.70
C LEU A 193 -27.74 -8.89 -6.65
N TRP A 194 -27.14 -8.22 -5.65
CA TRP A 194 -26.27 -8.89 -4.67
C TRP A 194 -27.03 -9.53 -3.50
N CYS A 195 -28.09 -8.89 -2.98
CA CYS A 195 -28.98 -9.53 -2.00
C CYS A 195 -29.79 -10.69 -2.60
N GLY A 196 -30.07 -10.65 -3.90
CA GLY A 196 -30.92 -11.62 -4.57
C GLY A 196 -32.40 -11.52 -4.18
N SER A 197 -32.84 -10.35 -3.70
CA SER A 197 -34.19 -10.09 -3.18
C SER A 197 -34.86 -8.90 -3.86
N VAL A 198 -36.19 -8.99 -3.95
CA VAL A 198 -37.09 -7.89 -4.35
C VAL A 198 -37.66 -7.26 -3.08
N TYR A 199 -37.73 -5.94 -3.06
CA TYR A 199 -38.21 -5.12 -1.94
C TYR A 199 -39.61 -4.57 -2.24
N ALA A 200 -40.32 -4.13 -1.19
CA ALA A 200 -41.69 -3.66 -1.34
C ALA A 200 -41.78 -2.33 -2.13
N ASP A 201 -40.87 -1.41 -1.83
CA ASP A 201 -40.76 -0.10 -2.45
C ASP A 201 -39.31 0.41 -2.38
N TYR A 202 -39.10 1.63 -2.88
CA TYR A 202 -37.79 2.27 -2.90
C TYR A 202 -37.24 2.58 -1.50
N ASP A 203 -38.11 2.91 -0.55
CA ASP A 203 -37.70 3.27 0.81
C ASP A 203 -37.24 2.02 1.59
N ASP A 204 -37.96 0.91 1.43
CA ASP A 204 -37.60 -0.43 1.94
C ASP A 204 -36.29 -0.91 1.32
N LEU A 205 -36.10 -0.70 0.01
CA LEU A 205 -34.84 -1.01 -0.66
C LEU A 205 -33.66 -0.25 -0.04
N ILE A 206 -33.80 1.04 0.24
CA ILE A 206 -32.71 1.84 0.84
C ILE A 206 -32.46 1.44 2.29
N ALA A 207 -33.52 1.15 3.05
CA ALA A 207 -33.40 0.84 4.47
C ALA A 207 -32.81 -0.55 4.73
N GLN A 208 -33.09 -1.53 3.88
CA GLN A 208 -32.64 -2.92 4.08
C GLN A 208 -31.43 -3.32 3.21
N CYS A 209 -31.19 -2.69 2.07
CA CYS A 209 -30.07 -3.06 1.21
C CYS A 209 -28.78 -2.32 1.61
N PRO A 210 -27.66 -3.03 1.87
CA PRO A 210 -26.37 -2.41 2.23
C PRO A 210 -25.82 -1.39 1.23
N GLY A 211 -26.19 -1.49 -0.04
CA GLY A 211 -25.81 -0.53 -1.08
C GLY A 211 -25.99 -1.05 -2.50
N ASP A 212 -25.56 -0.24 -3.47
CA ASP A 212 -25.74 -0.45 -4.91
C ASP A 212 -24.46 -0.92 -5.63
N THR A 213 -23.42 -1.30 -4.89
CA THR A 213 -22.19 -1.89 -5.42
C THR A 213 -21.84 -3.19 -4.70
N PHE A 214 -21.14 -4.11 -5.38
CA PHE A 214 -20.70 -5.38 -4.80
C PHE A 214 -19.97 -5.21 -3.45
N GLN A 215 -19.13 -4.18 -3.32
CA GLN A 215 -18.34 -3.92 -2.11
C GLN A 215 -19.20 -3.67 -0.86
N CYS A 216 -20.41 -3.14 -1.03
CA CYS A 216 -21.36 -2.96 0.08
C CYS A 216 -21.83 -4.30 0.67
N HIS A 217 -21.68 -5.40 -0.06
CA HIS A 217 -22.14 -6.75 0.30
C HIS A 217 -20.98 -7.74 0.57
N GLU A 218 -19.72 -7.28 0.57
CA GLU A 218 -18.54 -8.17 0.80
C GLU A 218 -18.37 -8.66 2.25
N ASN A 219 -19.09 -8.06 3.22
CA ASN A 219 -18.90 -8.29 4.66
C ASN A 219 -20.11 -8.93 5.37
N GLU A 220 -21.08 -9.46 4.62
CA GLU A 220 -22.24 -10.19 5.16
C GLU A 220 -22.07 -11.72 5.10
#